data_AF-A0A7L5JS96-F1
#
_entry.id   AF-A0A7L5JS96-F1
#
_cell.length_a   1.000
_cell.length_b   1.000
_cell.length_c   1.000
_cell.angle_alpha   90.00
_cell.angle_beta   90.00
_cell.angle_gamma   90.00
#
_symmetry.space_group_name_H-M   'P 1'
#
loop_
_entity.id
_entity.type
_entity.pdbx_description
1 polymer ?
#
loop_
_entity_poly.entity_id
_entity_poly.type
_entity_poly.pdbx_seq_one_letter_code
_entity_poly.pdbx_strand_id
1 'polypeptide(L)'
;MPYLVSSIIAIVAALIILMTRYEADDSAITVEVERAKSMFITIDGFVNTYIQSGGDMTMGDTINTETYKKINFASLYKDGILFGNISKENILKVNLNDSKQSSEETDKNKFFESQLQFPNSNIIWQIVPIVIGDKYKDPSGIEKDISTSAGAGYKIFVNFTNNSTLKNKDSFSENFFGKEVCEKTLFGTFLSDGIDFDTNFKIVQTGNLKDSKFVCIVFK
;
A
#
# COMPACT_ATOMS: atom_id res chain seq x y z
N MET A 1 12.13 -53.30 23.55
CA MET A 1 13.09 -52.41 22.87
C MET A 1 12.65 -51.83 21.50
N PRO A 2 11.73 -52.41 20.69
CA PRO A 2 11.40 -51.82 19.37
C PRO A 2 10.62 -50.50 19.45
N TYR A 3 9.83 -50.30 20.51
CA TYR A 3 9.09 -49.05 20.73
C TYR A 3 9.99 -47.82 20.89
N LEU A 4 11.15 -47.98 21.55
CA LEU A 4 12.04 -46.86 21.85
C LEU A 4 12.77 -46.37 20.59
N VAL A 5 13.12 -47.31 19.70
CA VAL A 5 13.71 -47.02 18.39
C VAL A 5 12.68 -46.35 17.46
N SER A 6 11.43 -46.81 17.47
CA SER A 6 10.34 -46.21 16.70
C SER A 6 10.03 -44.77 17.15
N SER A 7 10.07 -44.48 18.44
CA SER A 7 9.83 -43.13 18.97
C SER A 7 10.91 -42.13 18.53
N ILE A 8 12.18 -42.55 18.53
CA ILE A 8 13.30 -41.70 18.12
C ILE A 8 13.20 -41.38 16.62
N ILE A 9 12.87 -42.36 15.78
CA ILE A 9 12.70 -42.14 14.33
C ILE A 9 11.54 -41.17 14.06
N ALA A 10 10.42 -41.29 14.79
CA ALA A 10 9.29 -40.37 14.65
C ALA A 10 9.65 -38.92 15.05
N ILE A 11 10.41 -38.73 16.13
CA ILE A 11 10.86 -37.41 16.58
C ILE A 11 11.84 -36.79 15.58
N VAL A 12 12.80 -37.58 15.07
CA VAL A 12 13.78 -37.11 14.08
C VAL A 12 13.09 -36.76 12.76
N ALA A 13 12.14 -37.57 12.30
CA ALA A 13 11.36 -37.25 11.11
C ALA A 13 10.54 -35.97 11.29
N ALA A 14 9.92 -35.76 12.45
CA ALA A 14 9.19 -34.53 12.76
C ALA A 14 10.11 -33.30 12.79
N LEU A 15 11.31 -33.41 13.35
CA LEU A 15 12.32 -32.34 13.35
C LEU A 15 12.80 -31.99 11.95
N ILE A 16 13.06 -33.00 11.10
CA ILE A 16 13.46 -32.79 9.70
C ILE A 16 12.33 -32.10 8.93
N ILE A 17 11.07 -32.54 9.11
CA ILE A 17 9.91 -31.92 8.48
C ILE A 17 9.73 -30.48 8.96
N LEU A 18 9.95 -30.21 10.25
CA LEU A 18 9.82 -28.87 10.82
C LEU A 18 10.93 -27.92 10.30
N MET A 19 12.19 -28.36 10.30
CA MET A 19 13.32 -27.58 9.80
C MET A 19 13.21 -27.31 8.30
N THR A 20 12.86 -28.31 7.50
CA THR A 20 12.71 -28.14 6.04
C THR A 20 11.50 -27.28 5.66
N ARG A 21 10.40 -27.35 6.41
CA ARG A 21 9.27 -26.42 6.22
C ARG A 21 9.62 -24.99 6.61
N TYR A 22 10.44 -24.80 7.64
CA TYR A 22 10.85 -23.47 8.10
C TYR A 22 11.74 -22.76 7.08
N GLU A 23 12.74 -23.46 6.52
CA GLU A 23 13.61 -22.90 5.47
C GLU A 23 12.86 -22.58 4.17
N ALA A 24 11.89 -23.43 3.79
CA ALA A 24 11.05 -23.19 2.63
C ALA A 24 10.08 -22.00 2.83
N ASP A 25 9.53 -21.80 4.03
CA ASP A 25 8.69 -20.64 4.34
C ASP A 25 9.52 -19.35 4.38
N ASP A 26 10.72 -19.38 4.98
CA ASP A 26 11.59 -18.19 5.12
C ASP A 26 12.15 -17.71 3.77
N SER A 27 12.51 -18.65 2.89
CA SER A 27 12.94 -18.33 1.52
C SER A 27 11.79 -17.78 0.66
N ALA A 28 10.58 -18.33 0.78
CA ALA A 28 9.40 -17.80 0.10
C ALA A 28 9.01 -16.40 0.60
N ILE A 29 9.12 -16.15 1.91
CA ILE A 29 8.88 -14.84 2.52
C ILE A 29 9.92 -13.82 2.03
N THR A 30 11.21 -14.18 2.05
CA THR A 30 12.29 -13.28 1.63
C THR A 30 12.10 -12.82 0.18
N VAL A 31 11.79 -13.75 -0.73
CA VAL A 31 11.54 -13.43 -2.14
C VAL A 31 10.34 -12.51 -2.32
N GLU A 32 9.25 -12.74 -1.58
CA GLU A 32 8.06 -11.88 -1.65
C GLU A 32 8.29 -10.50 -1.04
N VAL A 33 9.10 -10.40 0.02
CA VAL A 33 9.51 -9.13 0.63
C VAL A 33 10.36 -8.30 -0.34
N GLU A 34 11.33 -8.91 -1.02
CA GLU A 34 12.13 -8.23 -2.04
C GLU A 34 11.26 -7.73 -3.21
N ARG A 35 10.31 -8.54 -3.67
CA ARG A 35 9.33 -8.14 -4.69
C ARG A 35 8.49 -6.95 -4.24
N ALA A 36 7.97 -6.98 -3.01
CA ALA A 36 7.20 -5.88 -2.45
C ALA A 36 8.03 -4.60 -2.34
N LYS A 37 9.31 -4.69 -1.98
CA LYS A 37 10.25 -3.55 -1.95
C LYS A 37 10.43 -2.93 -3.33
N SER A 38 10.63 -3.75 -4.36
CA SER A 38 10.73 -3.26 -5.74
C SER A 38 9.43 -2.58 -6.22
N MET A 39 8.26 -3.12 -5.83
CA MET A 39 6.97 -2.50 -6.14
C MET A 39 6.81 -1.12 -5.49
N PHE A 40 7.22 -0.97 -4.22
CA PHE A 40 7.24 0.33 -3.53
C PHE A 40 8.11 1.36 -4.23
N ILE A 41 9.35 0.99 -4.59
CA ILE A 41 10.27 1.89 -5.29
C ILE A 41 9.70 2.28 -6.66
N THR A 42 9.04 1.35 -7.34
CA THR A 42 8.38 1.61 -8.62
C THR A 42 7.23 2.60 -8.46
N ILE A 43 6.39 2.43 -7.42
CA ILE A 43 5.30 3.36 -7.09
C ILE A 43 5.84 4.76 -6.79
N ASP A 44 6.88 4.87 -5.97
CA ASP A 44 7.55 6.15 -5.69
C ASP A 44 8.12 6.77 -6.97
N GLY A 45 8.71 5.95 -7.83
CA GLY A 45 9.17 6.34 -9.16
C GLY A 45 8.06 6.95 -10.01
N PHE A 46 6.87 6.34 -10.05
CA PHE A 46 5.72 6.90 -10.77
C PHE A 46 5.29 8.27 -10.22
N VAL A 47 5.27 8.42 -8.90
CA VAL A 47 4.95 9.70 -8.26
C VAL A 47 6.03 10.76 -8.57
N ASN A 48 7.31 10.39 -8.52
CA ASN A 48 8.40 11.31 -8.86
C ASN A 48 8.32 11.74 -10.34
N THR A 49 8.04 10.82 -11.26
CA THR A 49 7.83 11.16 -12.68
C THR A 49 6.63 12.09 -12.85
N TYR A 50 5.55 11.86 -12.12
CA TYR A 50 4.38 12.74 -12.12
C TYR A 50 4.74 14.17 -11.71
N ILE A 51 5.44 14.33 -10.58
CA ILE A 51 5.92 15.65 -10.12
C ILE A 51 6.86 16.29 -11.15
N GLN A 52 7.82 15.53 -11.69
CA GLN A 52 8.78 16.03 -12.68
C GLN A 52 8.12 16.45 -13.99
N SER A 53 7.00 15.83 -14.36
CA SER A 53 6.20 16.22 -15.53
C SER A 53 5.33 17.47 -15.30
N GLY A 54 5.43 18.11 -14.13
CA GLY A 54 4.63 19.28 -13.76
C GLY A 54 3.28 18.91 -13.13
N GLY A 55 3.10 17.66 -12.73
CA GLY A 55 1.97 17.21 -11.94
C GLY A 55 1.96 17.88 -10.56
N ASP A 56 0.76 18.13 -10.05
CA ASP A 56 0.56 18.82 -8.78
C ASP A 56 -0.06 17.82 -7.78
N MET A 57 0.50 17.71 -6.59
CA MET A 57 0.01 16.77 -5.58
C MET A 57 -1.06 17.38 -4.67
N THR A 58 -1.39 18.64 -4.89
CA THR A 58 -2.35 19.37 -4.07
C THR A 58 -3.76 18.87 -4.35
N MET A 59 -4.59 18.97 -3.31
CA MET A 59 -6.03 18.95 -3.49
C MET A 59 -6.48 20.24 -4.20
N GLY A 60 -6.49 20.22 -5.54
CA GLY A 60 -7.33 21.13 -6.33
C GLY A 60 -6.70 21.73 -7.58
N ASP A 61 -7.42 21.57 -8.70
CA ASP A 61 -7.78 22.71 -9.56
C ASP A 61 -9.30 22.79 -9.66
N THR A 62 -9.86 24.01 -9.66
CA THR A 62 -11.30 24.23 -9.82
C THR A 62 -11.61 24.39 -11.31
N ILE A 63 -12.28 23.42 -11.92
CA ILE A 63 -12.83 23.58 -13.27
C ILE A 63 -14.34 23.64 -13.11
N ASN A 64 -14.95 24.77 -13.48
CA ASN A 64 -16.41 24.98 -13.48
C ASN A 64 -17.08 24.57 -12.16
N THR A 65 -16.64 25.14 -11.02
CA THR A 65 -17.13 24.84 -9.65
C THR A 65 -16.80 23.47 -9.07
N GLU A 66 -15.96 22.66 -9.74
CA GLU A 66 -15.57 21.34 -9.24
C GLU A 66 -14.06 21.23 -9.00
N THR A 67 -13.69 20.86 -7.77
CA THR A 67 -12.30 20.67 -7.33
C THR A 67 -11.79 19.30 -7.76
N TYR A 68 -10.96 19.24 -8.80
CA TYR A 68 -10.28 18.02 -9.23
C TYR A 68 -8.94 17.88 -8.51
N LYS A 69 -8.66 16.70 -7.94
CA LYS A 69 -7.42 16.42 -7.19
C LYS A 69 -6.54 15.46 -7.98
N LYS A 70 -5.23 15.67 -7.89
CA LYS A 70 -4.35 15.42 -9.03
C LYS A 70 -3.49 14.14 -8.94
N ILE A 71 -3.25 13.58 -7.75
CA ILE A 71 -2.45 12.34 -7.61
C ILE A 71 -3.26 11.12 -7.13
N ASN A 72 -3.45 10.14 -8.02
CA ASN A 72 -3.93 8.77 -7.75
C ASN A 72 -3.50 7.85 -8.91
N PHE A 73 -3.73 6.54 -8.85
CA PHE A 73 -3.30 5.65 -9.94
C PHE A 73 -4.04 5.89 -11.25
N ALA A 74 -5.29 6.37 -11.21
CA ALA A 74 -6.02 6.72 -12.42
C ALA A 74 -5.43 7.96 -13.13
N SER A 75 -4.93 8.96 -12.39
CA SER A 75 -4.25 10.11 -12.97
C SER A 75 -2.89 9.74 -13.54
N LEU A 76 -2.11 8.93 -12.82
CA LEU A 76 -0.84 8.38 -13.33
C LEU A 76 -1.03 7.55 -14.61
N TYR A 77 -2.12 6.79 -14.71
CA TYR A 77 -2.47 6.06 -15.93
C TYR A 77 -2.77 7.00 -17.09
N LYS A 78 -3.62 8.01 -16.85
CA LYS A 78 -4.03 8.98 -17.87
C LYS A 78 -2.84 9.76 -18.43
N ASP A 79 -1.88 10.10 -17.57
CA ASP A 79 -0.69 10.84 -17.96
C ASP A 79 0.38 9.94 -18.63
N GLY A 80 0.07 8.66 -18.84
CA GLY A 80 0.95 7.70 -19.52
C GLY A 80 2.16 7.29 -18.69
N ILE A 81 2.15 7.55 -17.38
CA ILE A 81 3.26 7.24 -16.46
C ILE A 81 3.23 5.77 -16.06
N LEU A 82 2.04 5.17 -15.95
CA LEU A 82 1.92 3.72 -15.74
C LEU A 82 2.23 2.98 -17.04
N PHE A 83 3.29 2.19 -17.05
CA PHE A 83 3.70 1.40 -18.21
C PHE A 83 2.75 0.21 -18.48
N GLY A 84 2.65 -0.19 -19.75
CA GLY A 84 1.65 -1.12 -20.30
C GLY A 84 1.58 -2.56 -19.75
N ASN A 85 2.29 -2.87 -18.67
CA ASN A 85 2.16 -4.14 -17.95
C ASN A 85 0.97 -4.14 -16.97
N ILE A 86 0.34 -2.98 -16.76
CA ILE A 86 -0.80 -2.82 -15.85
C ILE A 86 -2.01 -2.47 -16.73
N SER A 87 -2.99 -3.38 -16.81
CA SER A 87 -4.17 -3.15 -17.64
C SER A 87 -5.09 -2.10 -17.01
N LYS A 88 -5.89 -1.41 -17.85
CA LYS A 88 -6.94 -0.51 -17.36
C LYS A 88 -7.85 -1.23 -16.37
N GLU A 89 -8.11 -2.51 -16.57
CA GLU A 89 -8.94 -3.38 -15.70
C GLU A 89 -8.26 -3.69 -14.35
N ASN A 90 -6.93 -3.85 -14.32
CA ASN A 90 -6.14 -4.01 -13.09
C ASN A 90 -6.10 -2.73 -12.24
N ILE A 91 -6.51 -1.59 -12.81
CA ILE A 91 -6.67 -0.31 -12.12
C ILE A 91 -8.08 -0.21 -11.46
N LEU A 92 -9.00 -1.17 -11.66
CA LEU A 92 -10.42 -1.00 -11.32
C LEU A 92 -10.97 -1.93 -10.23
N LYS A 93 -11.44 -1.28 -9.16
CA LYS A 93 -12.89 -1.24 -8.86
C LYS A 93 -13.60 0.02 -9.40
N VAL A 94 -12.93 0.84 -10.22
CA VAL A 94 -13.45 2.12 -10.70
C VAL A 94 -13.81 2.01 -12.17
N ASN A 95 -15.08 2.06 -12.55
CA ASN A 95 -15.43 2.17 -13.97
C ASN A 95 -15.03 3.57 -14.47
N LEU A 96 -13.86 3.71 -15.09
CA LEU A 96 -13.41 4.95 -15.74
C LEU A 96 -14.19 5.12 -17.05
N ASN A 97 -15.42 5.62 -16.95
CA ASN A 97 -16.17 6.10 -18.09
C ASN A 97 -15.39 7.29 -18.70
N ASP A 98 -14.66 7.03 -19.79
CA ASP A 98 -13.86 7.98 -20.56
C ASP A 98 -14.67 9.11 -21.23
N SER A 99 -15.96 9.23 -20.92
CA SER A 99 -16.84 10.26 -21.46
C SER A 99 -17.67 10.88 -20.34
N LYS A 100 -17.08 11.87 -19.66
CA LYS A 100 -17.71 13.10 -19.13
C LYS A 100 -16.90 13.60 -17.92
N GLN A 101 -16.69 14.92 -17.87
CA GLN A 101 -16.72 15.66 -16.60
C GLN A 101 -17.87 15.07 -15.76
N SER A 102 -17.56 14.28 -14.72
CA SER A 102 -18.63 13.57 -14.01
C SER A 102 -19.45 14.61 -13.24
N SER A 103 -20.66 14.86 -13.71
CA SER A 103 -21.61 15.80 -13.11
C SER A 103 -22.18 15.34 -11.75
N GLU A 104 -21.77 14.17 -11.23
CA GLU A 104 -22.24 13.61 -9.96
C GLU A 104 -21.07 13.42 -8.97
N GLU A 105 -21.26 13.85 -7.72
CA GLU A 105 -20.27 13.86 -6.63
C GLU A 105 -19.86 12.44 -6.18
N THR A 106 -20.76 11.46 -6.35
CA THR A 106 -20.56 10.04 -6.02
C THR A 106 -19.55 9.33 -6.93
N ASP A 107 -19.37 9.77 -8.18
CA ASP A 107 -18.37 9.20 -9.10
C ASP A 107 -16.98 9.83 -8.93
N LYS A 108 -16.91 11.06 -8.40
CA LYS A 108 -15.65 11.77 -8.12
C LYS A 108 -14.83 11.12 -7.01
N ASN A 109 -15.50 10.60 -5.98
CA ASN A 109 -14.84 9.87 -4.89
C ASN A 109 -14.27 8.52 -5.35
N LYS A 110 -14.87 7.88 -6.36
CA LYS A 110 -14.39 6.58 -6.90
C LYS A 110 -13.02 6.70 -7.54
N PHE A 111 -12.66 7.84 -8.15
CA PHE A 111 -11.31 8.03 -8.71
C PHE A 111 -10.19 7.85 -7.67
N PHE A 112 -10.46 8.14 -6.40
CA PHE A 112 -9.50 7.99 -5.31
C PHE A 112 -9.49 6.61 -4.68
N GLU A 113 -10.47 5.76 -5.02
CA GLU A 113 -10.48 4.32 -4.74
C GLU A 113 -9.69 3.53 -5.80
N SER A 114 -9.02 4.19 -6.75
CA SER A 114 -8.19 3.52 -7.75
C SER A 114 -7.11 2.70 -7.06
N GLN A 115 -7.14 1.40 -7.30
CA GLN A 115 -6.21 0.44 -6.73
C GLN A 115 -5.30 -0.10 -7.84
N LEU A 116 -4.04 -0.31 -7.51
CA LEU A 116 -3.05 -0.89 -8.40
C LEU A 116 -2.70 -2.29 -7.91
N GLN A 117 -2.65 -3.25 -8.83
CA GLN A 117 -2.10 -4.58 -8.60
C GLN A 117 -1.10 -4.90 -9.71
N PHE A 118 0.13 -5.25 -9.32
CA PHE A 118 1.16 -5.65 -10.28
C PHE A 118 0.89 -7.07 -10.81
N PRO A 119 1.32 -7.40 -12.05
CA PRO A 119 1.23 -8.76 -12.57
C PRO A 119 1.89 -9.77 -11.64
N ASN A 120 1.25 -10.93 -11.45
CA ASN A 120 1.73 -12.00 -10.58
C ASN A 120 1.95 -11.58 -9.11
N SER A 121 1.35 -10.47 -8.67
CA SER A 121 1.35 -10.01 -7.28
C SER A 121 -0.05 -10.08 -6.71
N ASN A 122 -0.18 -10.50 -5.46
CA ASN A 122 -1.44 -10.46 -4.70
C ASN A 122 -1.52 -9.25 -3.76
N ILE A 123 -0.66 -8.26 -3.98
CA ILE A 123 -0.58 -7.04 -3.17
C ILE A 123 -1.35 -5.93 -3.88
N ILE A 124 -2.26 -5.30 -3.15
CA ILE A 124 -3.07 -4.19 -3.62
C ILE A 124 -2.49 -2.89 -3.06
N TRP A 125 -2.36 -1.90 -3.93
CA TRP A 125 -1.79 -0.59 -3.64
C TRP A 125 -2.81 0.50 -3.90
N GLN A 126 -2.78 1.57 -3.12
CA GLN A 126 -3.59 2.77 -3.37
C GLN A 126 -2.79 4.02 -3.00
N ILE A 127 -2.86 5.06 -3.84
CA ILE A 127 -2.24 6.36 -3.58
C ILE A 127 -3.33 7.38 -3.35
N VAL A 128 -3.16 8.17 -2.29
CA VAL A 128 -4.10 9.22 -1.89
C VAL A 128 -3.33 10.49 -1.52
N PRO A 129 -3.72 11.68 -1.98
CA PRO A 129 -3.04 12.92 -1.61
C PRO A 129 -3.21 13.24 -0.11
N ILE A 130 -2.26 13.98 0.46
CA ILE A 130 -2.46 14.63 1.76
C ILE A 130 -3.46 15.78 1.58
N VAL A 131 -4.44 15.87 2.48
CA VAL A 131 -5.53 16.85 2.41
C VAL A 131 -5.55 17.77 3.63
N ILE A 132 -6.26 18.90 3.53
CA ILE A 132 -6.44 19.80 4.66
C ILE A 132 -7.31 19.11 5.73
N GLY A 133 -6.88 19.22 6.99
CA GLY A 133 -7.48 18.56 8.13
C GLY A 133 -7.13 17.07 8.26
N ASP A 134 -6.08 16.62 7.57
CA ASP A 134 -5.59 15.24 7.63
C ASP A 134 -4.68 15.10 8.85
N LYS A 135 -4.99 14.11 9.68
CA LYS A 135 -4.34 13.88 10.95
C LYS A 135 -4.17 12.39 11.18
N TYR A 136 -3.14 12.02 11.92
CA TYR A 136 -2.92 10.66 12.35
C TYR A 136 -2.43 10.63 13.78
N LYS A 137 -2.66 9.53 14.48
CA LYS A 137 -2.06 9.22 15.77
C LYS A 137 -0.76 8.47 15.54
N ASP A 138 0.31 8.97 16.14
CA ASP A 138 1.58 8.27 16.12
C ASP A 138 1.55 7.04 17.06
N PRO A 139 2.58 6.17 17.04
CA PRO A 139 2.64 5.01 17.94
C PRO A 139 2.62 5.37 19.44
N SER A 140 2.86 6.63 19.81
CA SER A 140 2.76 7.14 21.18
C SER A 140 1.36 7.66 21.52
N GLY A 141 0.41 7.61 20.58
CA GLY A 141 -0.97 8.06 20.73
C GLY A 141 -1.14 9.58 20.57
N ILE A 142 -0.11 10.30 20.15
CA ILE A 142 -0.15 11.75 19.94
C ILE A 142 -0.73 12.02 18.55
N GLU A 143 -1.75 12.87 18.49
CA GLU A 143 -2.32 13.34 17.23
C GLU A 143 -1.35 14.33 16.55
N LYS A 144 -0.96 14.01 15.32
CA LYS A 144 -0.14 14.84 14.44
C LYS A 144 -0.97 15.30 13.27
N ASP A 145 -0.90 16.60 13.02
CA ASP A 145 -1.53 17.24 11.88
C ASP A 145 -0.54 17.29 10.70
N ILE A 146 -0.94 16.70 9.57
CA ILE A 146 -0.14 16.68 8.34
C ILE A 146 -0.72 17.58 7.25
N SER A 147 -1.74 18.38 7.57
CA SER A 147 -2.39 19.29 6.62
C SER A 147 -1.43 20.28 5.96
N THR A 148 -0.36 20.66 6.67
CA THR A 148 0.68 21.56 6.17
C THR A 148 1.52 20.94 5.05
N SER A 149 1.49 19.62 4.91
CA SER A 149 2.14 18.87 3.82
C SER A 149 1.20 18.60 2.64
N ALA A 150 0.00 19.17 2.62
CA ALA A 150 -0.88 19.11 1.45
C ALA A 150 -0.16 19.73 0.23
N GLY A 151 -0.09 18.99 -0.88
CA GLY A 151 0.68 19.38 -2.07
C GLY A 151 2.18 19.05 -2.02
N ALA A 152 2.71 18.67 -0.85
CA ALA A 152 4.11 18.29 -0.64
C ALA A 152 4.23 16.85 -0.09
N GLY A 153 3.21 16.02 -0.30
CA GLY A 153 3.24 14.63 0.09
C GLY A 153 1.98 13.87 -0.30
N TYR A 154 2.04 12.56 -0.08
CA TYR A 154 0.95 11.63 -0.39
C TYR A 154 0.97 10.45 0.59
N LYS A 155 -0.11 9.69 0.60
CA LYS A 155 -0.29 8.47 1.40
C LYS A 155 -0.32 7.28 0.46
N ILE A 156 0.37 6.22 0.85
CA ILE A 156 0.35 4.92 0.20
C ILE A 156 -0.36 3.96 1.14
N PHE A 157 -1.46 3.38 0.70
CA PHE A 157 -2.07 2.24 1.37
C PHE A 157 -1.65 0.95 0.69
N VAL A 158 -1.33 -0.05 1.51
CA VAL A 158 -0.86 -1.35 1.03
C VAL A 158 -1.66 -2.45 1.72
N ASN A 159 -2.17 -3.38 0.92
CA ASN A 159 -3.03 -4.46 1.36
C ASN A 159 -2.52 -5.81 0.85
N PHE A 160 -2.16 -6.67 1.78
CA PHE A 160 -1.62 -8.02 1.57
C PHE A 160 -2.63 -9.13 1.87
N THR A 161 -3.91 -8.79 2.11
CA THR A 161 -4.95 -9.75 2.52
C THR A 161 -5.08 -10.95 1.57
N ASN A 162 -4.73 -10.77 0.30
CA ASN A 162 -4.78 -11.81 -0.74
C ASN A 162 -3.44 -12.53 -0.95
N ASN A 163 -2.34 -12.08 -0.36
CA ASN A 163 -1.03 -12.72 -0.48
C ASN A 163 -0.88 -13.78 0.63
N SER A 164 -1.02 -15.06 0.30
CA SER A 164 -0.99 -16.15 1.28
C SER A 164 0.35 -16.32 2.01
N THR A 165 1.46 -15.93 1.38
CA THR A 165 2.79 -15.96 2.00
C THR A 165 2.91 -14.88 3.07
N LEU A 166 2.28 -13.74 2.79
CA LEU A 166 2.46 -12.52 3.57
C LEU A 166 1.33 -12.23 4.57
N LYS A 167 0.13 -12.78 4.33
CA LYS A 167 -1.07 -12.63 5.14
C LYS A 167 -0.88 -13.25 6.52
N ASN A 168 -1.37 -12.57 7.56
CA ASN A 168 -1.30 -12.97 8.98
C ASN A 168 0.12 -13.05 9.58
N LYS A 169 1.15 -12.61 8.86
CA LYS A 169 2.41 -12.19 9.50
C LYS A 169 2.13 -10.82 10.13
N ASP A 170 2.64 -10.53 11.32
CA ASP A 170 2.27 -9.36 12.17
C ASP A 170 2.67 -7.98 11.56
N SER A 171 2.34 -7.73 10.29
CA SER A 171 2.65 -6.57 9.42
C SER A 171 4.08 -6.51 8.84
N PHE A 172 5.03 -7.28 9.37
CA PHE A 172 5.92 -8.21 8.62
C PHE A 172 6.95 -8.94 9.50
N SER A 173 7.15 -8.51 10.74
CA SER A 173 7.58 -9.37 11.87
C SER A 173 7.55 -8.57 13.18
N GLU A 174 7.95 -7.29 13.15
CA GLU A 174 7.76 -6.27 14.21
C GLU A 174 7.78 -4.85 13.60
N ASN A 175 6.98 -4.58 12.57
CA ASN A 175 7.03 -3.33 11.79
C ASN A 175 8.32 -3.11 10.97
N PHE A 176 9.23 -4.09 10.90
CA PHE A 176 10.55 -3.92 10.28
C PHE A 176 10.47 -3.51 8.80
N PHE A 177 9.74 -4.25 7.97
CA PHE A 177 9.65 -3.97 6.53
C PHE A 177 8.94 -2.63 6.25
N GLY A 178 7.79 -2.40 6.87
CA GLY A 178 7.04 -1.16 6.71
C GLY A 178 7.86 0.06 7.11
N LYS A 179 8.61 -0.02 8.22
CA LYS A 179 9.55 1.04 8.63
C LYS A 179 10.75 1.15 7.69
N GLU A 180 11.36 0.04 7.27
CA GLU A 180 12.49 0.08 6.35
C GLU A 180 12.13 0.75 5.02
N VAL A 181 10.99 0.38 4.46
CA VAL A 181 10.55 0.96 3.19
C VAL A 181 10.03 2.37 3.40
N CYS A 182 9.09 2.58 4.32
CA CYS A 182 8.44 3.88 4.43
C CYS A 182 9.29 4.93 5.13
N GLU A 183 10.02 4.60 6.20
CA GLU A 183 10.85 5.57 6.91
C GLU A 183 12.24 5.72 6.27
N LYS A 184 12.89 4.62 5.85
CA LYS A 184 14.28 4.71 5.33
C LYS A 184 14.35 4.91 3.82
N THR A 185 13.47 4.28 3.05
CA THR A 185 13.53 4.37 1.57
C THR A 185 12.75 5.58 1.06
N LEU A 186 11.58 5.83 1.64
CA LEU A 186 10.68 6.92 1.21
C LEU A 186 10.75 8.17 2.10
N PHE A 187 11.56 8.17 3.16
CA PHE A 187 11.67 9.27 4.13
C PHE A 187 10.31 9.74 4.69
N GLY A 188 9.40 8.78 4.87
CA GLY A 188 8.03 8.96 5.30
C GLY A 188 7.75 8.50 6.73
N THR A 189 6.47 8.40 7.06
CA THR A 189 5.96 7.84 8.32
C THR A 189 5.21 6.54 8.05
N PHE A 190 5.55 5.49 8.80
CA PHE A 190 4.86 4.21 8.77
C PHE A 190 3.72 4.14 9.81
N LEU A 191 2.54 3.68 9.40
CA LEU A 191 1.35 3.50 10.24
C LEU A 191 0.81 2.07 10.10
N SER A 192 1.07 1.23 11.10
CA SER A 192 0.63 -0.17 11.12
C SER A 192 -0.86 -0.37 11.42
N ASP A 193 -1.53 0.63 11.99
CA ASP A 193 -2.95 0.60 12.37
C ASP A 193 -3.86 1.27 11.32
N GLY A 194 -3.27 1.85 10.27
CA GLY A 194 -3.99 2.41 9.14
C GLY A 194 -4.51 1.33 8.21
N ILE A 195 -5.84 1.18 8.12
CA ILE A 195 -6.48 0.07 7.37
C ILE A 195 -7.27 0.52 6.14
N ASP A 196 -7.57 1.80 6.03
CA ASP A 196 -8.36 2.37 4.94
C ASP A 196 -8.28 3.91 4.93
N PHE A 197 -8.98 4.53 3.99
CA PHE A 197 -9.26 5.96 3.97
C PHE A 197 -10.77 6.22 4.10
N ASP A 198 -11.14 7.32 4.77
CA ASP A 198 -12.54 7.75 4.85
C ASP A 198 -12.98 8.44 3.55
N THR A 199 -14.25 8.85 3.48
CA THR A 199 -14.82 9.58 2.34
C THR A 199 -14.18 10.93 2.07
N ASN A 200 -13.43 11.47 3.03
CA ASN A 200 -12.64 12.70 2.91
C ASN A 200 -11.15 12.41 2.69
N PHE A 201 -10.80 11.16 2.39
CA PHE A 201 -9.45 10.68 2.14
C PHE A 201 -8.54 10.66 3.36
N LYS A 202 -9.09 10.80 4.57
CA LYS A 202 -8.32 10.78 5.82
C LYS A 202 -8.03 9.35 6.24
N ILE A 203 -6.93 9.16 6.97
CA ILE A 203 -6.49 7.83 7.40
C ILE A 203 -7.46 7.27 8.44
N VAL A 204 -7.93 6.04 8.23
CA VAL A 204 -8.72 5.29 9.21
C VAL A 204 -7.78 4.40 10.03
N GLN A 205 -7.49 4.80 11.27
CA GLN A 205 -6.64 4.07 12.22
C GLN A 205 -7.46 3.26 13.22
N THR A 206 -8.00 2.13 12.77
CA THR A 206 -8.76 1.18 13.62
C THR A 206 -8.19 -0.23 13.55
N GLY A 207 -7.06 -0.41 12.86
CA GLY A 207 -6.45 -1.70 12.64
C GLY A 207 -5.58 -2.21 13.78
N ASN A 208 -5.10 -3.41 13.56
CA ASN A 208 -4.10 -4.09 14.35
C ASN A 208 -3.04 -4.73 13.42
N LEU A 209 -1.94 -5.18 14.02
CA LEU A 209 -0.79 -5.75 13.30
C LEU A 209 -1.11 -7.01 12.46
N LYS A 210 -2.29 -7.63 12.63
CA LYS A 210 -2.70 -8.85 11.93
C LYS A 210 -3.58 -8.58 10.73
N ASP A 211 -4.01 -7.33 10.52
CA ASP A 211 -4.91 -6.98 9.42
C ASP A 211 -4.24 -7.06 8.04
N SER A 212 -2.92 -7.32 7.99
CA SER A 212 -2.15 -7.48 6.75
C SER A 212 -2.24 -6.26 5.85
N LYS A 213 -2.37 -5.08 6.47
CA LYS A 213 -2.56 -3.78 5.85
C LYS A 213 -1.76 -2.74 6.62
N PHE A 214 -1.30 -1.71 5.93
CA PHE A 214 -0.71 -0.55 6.58
C PHE A 214 -0.77 0.67 5.64
N VAL A 215 -0.52 1.84 6.22
CA VAL A 215 -0.41 3.11 5.49
C VAL A 215 0.97 3.70 5.68
N CYS A 216 1.49 4.32 4.63
CA CYS A 216 2.72 5.12 4.66
C CYS A 216 2.45 6.53 4.19
N ILE A 217 2.83 7.52 4.99
CA ILE A 217 2.77 8.93 4.62
C ILE A 217 4.14 9.30 4.07
N VAL A 218 4.22 9.74 2.82
CA VAL A 218 5.47 10.11 2.14
C VAL A 218 5.48 11.62 1.92
N PHE A 219 6.58 12.25 2.30
CA PHE A 219 6.82 13.68 2.13
C PHE A 219 7.78 13.91 0.95
N LYS A 220 7.57 14.95 0.15
CA LYS A 220 8.34 15.27 -1.06
C LYS A 220 8.82 16.72 -1.06
#